data_AF-A0A1A6HT99-F1
#
_entry.id   AF-A0A1A6HT99-F1
#
_cell.length_a   1.000
_cell.length_b   1.000
_cell.length_c   1.000
_cell.angle_alpha   90.00
_cell.angle_beta   90.00
_cell.angle_gamma   90.00
#
_symmetry.space_group_name_H-M   'P 1'
#
loop_
_entity.id
_entity.type
_entity.pdbx_description
1 polymer ?
#
loop_
_entity_poly.entity_id
_entity_poly.type
_entity_poly.pdbx_seq_one_letter_code
_entity_poly.pdbx_strand_id
1 'polypeptide(L)' 'FSKENKGSIDPYVYLPFGNGPRNCIGMRFALMNMKLALTKVLQNFSFQPCKETQ' A
#
# COMPACT_ATOMS: atom_id res chain seq x y z
N PHE A 1 -4.01 1.44 11.39
CA PHE A 1 -3.06 2.27 12.16
C PHE A 1 -3.85 3.08 13.17
N SER A 2 -3.85 2.71 14.45
CA SER A 2 -4.50 3.54 15.46
C SER A 2 -3.79 4.88 15.53
N LYS A 3 -4.54 5.96 15.78
CA LYS A 3 -3.95 7.29 15.91
C LYS A 3 -3.02 7.37 17.13
N GLU A 4 -3.29 6.60 18.18
CA GLU A 4 -2.48 6.59 19.41
C GLU A 4 -1.06 6.04 19.17
N ASN A 5 -0.91 5.02 18.33
CA ASN A 5 0.38 4.33 18.15
C ASN A 5 1.28 4.95 17.07
N LYS A 6 0.94 6.10 16.50
CA LYS A 6 1.69 6.65 15.35
C LYS A 6 3.09 7.16 15.71
N GLY A 7 3.28 7.66 16.93
CA GLY A 7 4.55 8.23 17.39
C GLY A 7 5.58 7.21 17.90
N SER A 8 5.16 5.99 18.19
CA SER A 8 6.01 4.90 18.70
C SER A 8 6.54 3.98 17.59
N ILE A 9 6.02 4.11 16.37
CA ILE A 9 6.45 3.28 15.24
C ILE A 9 7.78 3.80 14.71
N ASP A 10 8.79 2.94 14.68
CA ASP A 10 10.08 3.23 14.05
C ASP A 10 9.86 3.56 12.55
N PRO A 11 10.28 4.74 12.06
CA PRO A 11 10.14 5.12 10.65
C PRO A 11 10.80 4.16 9.65
N TYR A 12 11.74 3.32 10.09
CA TYR A 12 12.48 2.37 9.27
C TYR A 12 11.91 0.94 9.33
N VAL A 13 10.82 0.70 10.08
CA VAL A 13 10.19 -0.64 10.16
C VAL A 13 9.54 -1.06 8.84
N TYR A 14 9.20 -0.10 7.98
CA TYR A 14 8.51 -0.38 6.70
C TYR A 14 9.06 0.51 5.58
N LEU A 15 9.92 -0.08 4.75
CA LEU A 15 10.62 0.60 3.64
C LEU A 15 10.41 -0.14 2.31
N PRO A 16 9.16 -0.30 1.83
CA PRO A 16 8.85 -1.10 0.63
C PRO A 16 9.48 -0.57 -0.65
N PHE A 17 9.87 0.70 -0.66
CA PHE A 17 10.54 1.38 -1.78
C PHE A 17 11.94 1.87 -1.40
N GLY A 18 12.49 1.40 -0.27
CA GLY A 18 13.73 1.90 0.30
C GLY A 18 13.63 3.34 0.83
N ASN A 19 14.75 3.82 1.38
CA ASN A 19 14.93 5.19 1.84
C ASN A 19 16.35 5.67 1.50
N GLY A 20 16.57 6.99 1.49
CA GLY A 20 17.87 7.60 1.17
C GLY A 20 18.18 7.67 -0.34
N PRO A 21 19.45 7.89 -0.73
CA PRO A 21 19.85 8.22 -2.11
C PRO A 21 19.66 7.06 -3.11
N ARG A 22 19.35 5.86 -2.62
CA ARG A 22 19.08 4.65 -3.43
C ARG A 22 17.63 4.17 -3.27
N ASN A 23 16.71 5.08 -2.93
CA ASN A 23 15.28 4.76 -2.92
C ASN A 23 14.75 4.50 -4.34
N CYS A 24 13.59 3.85 -4.44
CA CYS A 24 12.97 3.53 -5.71
C CYS A 24 12.52 4.81 -6.42
N ILE A 25 13.18 5.10 -7.55
CA ILE A 25 12.81 6.24 -8.42
C ILE A 25 11.37 6.14 -8.95
N GLY A 26 10.86 4.91 -9.07
CA GLY A 26 9.51 4.60 -9.53
C GLY A 26 8.41 4.67 -8.46
N MET A 27 8.73 5.01 -7.20
CA MET A 27 7.77 4.94 -6.08
C MET A 27 6.46 5.68 -6.39
N ARG A 28 6.54 6.92 -6.91
CA ARG A 28 5.35 7.71 -7.21
C ARG A 28 4.52 7.10 -8.33
N PHE A 29 5.19 6.61 -9.37
CA PHE A 29 4.54 5.92 -10.49
C PHE A 29 3.84 4.64 -10.04
N ALA A 30 4.51 3.80 -9.24
CA ALA A 30 3.95 2.57 -8.72
C ALA A 30 2.69 2.83 -7.87
N LEU A 31 2.75 3.80 -6.95
CA LEU A 31 1.60 4.15 -6.11
C LEU A 31 0.42 4.70 -6.92
N MET A 32 0.67 5.50 -7.95
CA MET A 32 -0.38 6.02 -8.81
C MET A 32 -1.06 4.89 -9.61
N ASN A 33 -0.27 4.02 -10.23
CA ASN A 33 -0.80 2.90 -11.01
C ASN A 33 -1.57 1.91 -10.14
N MET A 34 -1.07 1.59 -8.95
CA MET A 34 -1.79 0.70 -8.02
C MET A 34 -3.13 1.29 -7.60
N LYS A 35 -3.20 2.59 -7.28
CA LYS A 35 -4.47 3.24 -6.97
C LYS A 35 -5.44 3.22 -8.15
N LEU A 36 -4.95 3.46 -9.36
CA LEU A 36 -5.76 3.43 -10.58
C LEU A 36 -6.30 2.02 -10.84
N ALA A 37 -5.43 1.01 -10.77
CA ALA A 37 -5.78 -0.39 -10.95
C ALA A 37 -6.82 -0.83 -9.91
N LEU A 38 -6.60 -0.55 -8.63
CA LEU A 38 -7.54 -0.87 -7.56
C LEU A 38 -8.88 -0.17 -7.77
N THR A 39 -8.89 1.12 -8.10
CA THR A 39 -10.12 1.86 -8.38
C THR A 39 -10.90 1.22 -9.53
N LYS A 40 -10.21 0.90 -10.63
CA LYS A 40 -10.85 0.28 -11.79
C LYS A 40 -11.42 -1.09 -11.45
N VAL A 41 -10.68 -1.90 -10.71
CA VAL A 41 -11.12 -3.22 -10.27
C VAL A 41 -12.36 -3.10 -9.35
N LEU A 42 -12.33 -2.23 -8.35
CA LEU A 42 -13.45 -2.03 -7.42
C LEU A 42 -14.70 -1.43 -8.06
N GLN A 43 -14.56 -0.64 -9.14
CA GLN A 43 -15.70 -0.08 -9.88
C GLN A 43 -16.39 -1.08 -10.80
N ASN A 44 -15.67 -2.12 -11.26
CA ASN A 44 -16.18 -3.03 -12.31
C ASN A 44 -16.46 -4.44 -11.78
N PHE A 45 -16.01 -4.77 -10.56
CA PHE A 45 -16.17 -6.08 -9.95
C PHE A 45 -16.60 -5.96 -8.48
N SER A 46 -17.37 -6.95 -8.03
CA SER A 46 -17.70 -7.14 -6.61
C SER A 46 -16.89 -8.32 -6.06
N PHE A 47 -16.24 -8.11 -4.91
CA PHE A 47 -15.43 -9.12 -4.24
C PHE A 47 -16.20 -9.73 -3.08
N GLN A 48 -16.17 -11.06 -2.97
CA GLN A 48 -16.72 -11.80 -1.84
C GLN A 48 -15.65 -12.78 -1.33
N PRO A 49 -15.47 -12.93 -0.01
CA PRO A 49 -14.56 -13.93 0.54
C PRO A 49 -15.08 -15.34 0.22
N CYS A 50 -14.15 -16.25 -0.07
CA CYS A 50 -14.42 -17.68 -0.16
C CYS A 50 -13.97 -18.37 1.14
N LYS A 51 -14.25 -19.68 1.29
CA LYS A 51 -13.97 -20.43 2.52
C LYS A 51 -12.49 -20.41 2.92
N GLU A 52 -11.60 -20.21 1.95
CA GLU A 52 -10.15 -20.16 2.11
C GLU A 52 -9.63 -18.76 2.47
N THR A 53 -10.44 -17.70 2.30
CA THR A 53 -10.06 -16.29 2.53
C THR A 53 -10.95 -15.57 3.54
N GLN A 54 -11.75 -16.34 4.30
CA GLN A 54 -12.62 -15.85 5.38
C GLN A 54 -11.86 -15.65 6.69
#